data_AF-A0A1I8GDZ5-F1
#
_entry.id   AF-A0A1I8GDZ5-F1
#
_cell.length_a   1.000
_cell.length_b   1.000
_cell.length_c   1.000
_cell.angle_alpha   90.00
_cell.angle_beta   90.00
_cell.angle_gamma   90.00
#
_symmetry.space_group_name_H-M   'P 1'
#
loop_
_entity.id
_entity.type
_entity.pdbx_description
1 polymer ?
#
loop_
_entity_poly.entity_id
_entity_poly.type
_entity_poly.pdbx_seq_one_letter_code
_entity_poly.pdbx_strand_id
1 'polypeptide(L)'
;MEMGSSVRPALDLVNAYKCCCYPKIALLQPGYETNIPETTLQSLRNEMKTSICHVVCAAAPGQEGRQLRVSTTFLERCLMRSLNSEQGQLFVILKYIVKKVLAKRARGLKTYNAKTLLFRMLDETPIHDWRPDRLVHLVDRAIRRLIADLEDARLTEHQSGWHFFLPDA
;
A
#
# COMPACT_ATOMS: atom_id res chain seq x y z
N MET A 1 -20.92 -28.63 -23.64
CA MET A 1 -21.44 -28.40 -22.28
C MET A 1 -20.33 -27.75 -21.48
N GLU A 2 -20.27 -26.42 -21.44
CA GLU A 2 -19.38 -25.69 -20.53
C GLU A 2 -20.22 -24.58 -19.89
N MET A 3 -20.62 -24.79 -18.63
CA MET A 3 -21.24 -23.74 -17.84
C MET A 3 -20.14 -22.82 -17.33
N GLY A 4 -19.90 -21.72 -18.05
CA GLY A 4 -19.15 -20.60 -17.51
C GLY A 4 -19.83 -20.06 -16.25
N SER A 5 -19.04 -19.71 -15.24
CA SER A 5 -19.55 -19.12 -13.99
C SER A 5 -20.39 -17.86 -14.28
N SER A 6 -21.59 -17.77 -13.70
CA SER A 6 -22.51 -16.63 -13.83
C SER A 6 -22.04 -15.35 -13.13
N VAL A 7 -20.90 -15.42 -12.41
CA VAL A 7 -20.35 -14.30 -11.66
C VAL A 7 -19.39 -13.52 -12.56
N ARG A 8 -19.87 -12.42 -13.15
CA ARG A 8 -18.96 -11.46 -13.80
C ARG A 8 -18.07 -10.82 -12.74
N PRO A 9 -16.73 -10.85 -12.88
CA PRO A 9 -15.86 -10.14 -11.95
C PRO A 9 -16.16 -8.64 -12.03
N ALA A 10 -16.17 -7.98 -10.88
CA ALA A 10 -16.23 -6.52 -10.85
C ALA A 10 -14.99 -5.98 -11.59
N LEU A 11 -15.23 -5.22 -12.66
CA LEU A 11 -14.19 -4.57 -13.44
C LEU A 11 -14.16 -3.09 -13.07
N ASP A 12 -12.97 -2.57 -12.77
CA ASP A 12 -12.74 -1.14 -12.52
C ASP A 12 -11.97 -0.55 -13.71
N LEU A 13 -12.61 0.37 -14.43
CA LEU A 13 -12.02 1.08 -15.55
C LEU A 13 -11.59 2.47 -15.06
N VAL A 14 -10.28 2.72 -15.07
CA VAL A 14 -9.70 3.94 -14.54
C VAL A 14 -9.00 4.72 -15.65
N ASN A 15 -9.41 5.96 -15.86
CA ASN A 15 -8.70 6.89 -16.75
C ASN A 15 -7.37 7.29 -16.12
N ALA A 16 -6.28 7.08 -16.86
CA ALA A 16 -4.93 7.41 -16.45
C ALA A 16 -4.27 8.35 -17.46
N TYR A 17 -3.62 9.40 -16.95
CA TYR A 17 -2.92 10.40 -17.74
C TYR A 17 -1.42 10.26 -17.53
N LYS A 18 -0.66 10.19 -18.63
CA LYS A 18 0.79 10.02 -18.57
C LYS A 18 1.48 11.28 -18.04
N CYS A 19 2.51 11.09 -17.24
CA CYS A 19 3.40 12.14 -16.77
C CYS A 19 4.80 11.95 -17.35
N CYS A 20 5.60 13.01 -17.36
CA CYS A 20 6.98 12.96 -17.85
C CYS A 20 7.92 12.15 -16.95
N CYS A 21 7.70 12.18 -15.63
CA CYS A 21 8.53 11.49 -14.65
C CYS A 21 7.76 11.22 -13.35
N TYR A 22 8.30 10.28 -12.56
CA TYR A 22 7.85 10.09 -11.18
C TYR A 22 8.33 11.25 -10.29
N PRO A 23 7.53 11.65 -9.28
CA PRO A 23 8.03 12.51 -8.20
C PRO A 23 9.13 11.81 -7.39
N LYS A 24 9.81 12.57 -6.53
CA LYS A 24 10.79 12.00 -5.59
C LYS A 24 10.10 11.00 -4.67
N ILE A 25 10.52 9.74 -4.74
CA ILE A 25 10.04 8.68 -3.86
C ILE A 25 10.92 8.66 -2.61
N ALA A 26 10.34 8.92 -1.44
CA ALA A 26 11.05 9.05 -0.16
C ALA A 26 11.95 7.83 0.13
N LEU A 27 11.39 6.62 0.01
CA LEU A 27 12.08 5.34 0.21
C LEU A 27 13.36 5.18 -0.63
N LEU A 28 13.47 5.87 -1.77
CA LEU A 28 14.58 5.74 -2.70
C LEU A 28 15.55 6.93 -2.65
N GLN A 29 15.32 7.89 -1.74
CA GLN A 29 16.23 9.01 -1.56
C GLN A 29 17.48 8.62 -0.76
N PRO A 30 18.63 9.23 -1.04
CA PRO A 30 19.83 9.04 -0.23
C PRO A 30 19.57 9.38 1.25
N GLY A 31 20.06 8.54 2.15
CA GLY A 31 19.91 8.73 3.60
C GLY A 31 18.59 8.24 4.19
N TYR A 32 17.67 7.69 3.38
CA TYR A 32 16.49 7.02 3.91
C TYR A 32 16.89 5.68 4.53
N GLU A 33 16.58 5.48 5.82
CA GLU A 33 16.81 4.21 6.51
C GLU A 33 15.63 3.26 6.30
N THR A 34 15.91 2.05 5.80
CA THR A 34 14.88 1.04 5.50
C THR A 34 15.40 -0.36 5.78
N ASN A 35 14.49 -1.26 6.19
CA ASN A 35 14.76 -2.70 6.28
C ASN A 35 14.41 -3.44 4.98
N ILE A 36 13.93 -2.75 3.94
CA ILE A 36 13.66 -3.34 2.63
C ILE A 36 15.00 -3.73 1.97
N PRO A 37 15.16 -4.98 1.49
CA PRO A 37 16.41 -5.42 0.88
C PRO A 37 16.82 -4.59 -0.34
N GLU A 38 18.13 -4.35 -0.49
CA GLU A 38 18.68 -3.57 -1.61
C GLU A 38 18.29 -4.15 -2.99
N THR A 39 18.13 -5.47 -3.11
CA THR A 39 17.65 -6.13 -4.33
C THR A 39 16.23 -5.68 -4.71
N THR A 40 15.36 -5.48 -3.71
CA THR A 40 14.01 -4.95 -3.88
C THR A 40 14.05 -3.46 -4.19
N LEU A 41 14.90 -2.68 -3.52
CA LEU A 41 15.09 -1.25 -3.82
C LEU A 41 15.58 -1.03 -5.24
N GLN A 42 16.53 -1.84 -5.71
CA GLN A 42 17.00 -1.79 -7.09
C GLN A 42 15.90 -2.15 -8.09
N SER A 43 15.05 -3.13 -7.75
CA SER A 43 13.89 -3.48 -8.57
C SER A 43 12.90 -2.31 -8.68
N LEU A 44 12.67 -1.58 -7.58
CA LEU A 44 11.85 -0.36 -7.58
C LEU A 44 12.46 0.76 -8.43
N ARG A 45 13.77 1.00 -8.31
CA ARG A 45 14.48 1.99 -9.14
C ARG A 45 14.40 1.63 -10.62
N ASN A 46 14.47 0.35 -10.97
CA ASN A 46 14.30 -0.11 -12.34
C ASN A 46 12.86 0.11 -12.83
N GLU A 47 11.87 -0.27 -12.02
CA GLU A 47 10.45 -0.07 -12.33
C GLU A 47 10.13 1.41 -12.60
N MET A 48 10.70 2.35 -11.84
CA MET A 48 10.54 3.79 -12.09
C MET A 48 11.10 4.25 -13.45
N LYS A 49 12.12 3.58 -13.99
CA LYS A 49 12.73 3.91 -15.28
C LYS A 49 11.95 3.29 -16.44
N THR A 50 11.39 2.09 -16.24
CA THR A 50 10.74 1.32 -17.31
C THR A 50 9.24 1.57 -17.40
N SER A 51 8.58 1.86 -16.28
CA SER A 51 7.13 2.09 -16.24
C SER A 51 6.77 3.55 -16.47
N ILE A 52 5.61 3.78 -17.09
CA ILE A 52 5.10 5.13 -17.31
C ILE A 52 4.50 5.66 -16.00
N CYS A 53 5.08 6.76 -15.49
CA CYS A 53 4.43 7.54 -14.44
C CYS A 53 3.09 8.06 -14.95
N HIS A 54 2.04 7.92 -14.15
CA HIS A 54 0.72 8.38 -14.50
C HIS A 54 -0.04 8.89 -13.29
N VAL A 55 -0.98 9.79 -13.54
CA VAL A 55 -1.97 10.25 -12.57
C VAL A 55 -3.33 9.69 -12.92
N VAL A 56 -4.15 9.47 -11.90
CA VAL A 56 -5.53 9.03 -12.03
C VAL A 56 -6.44 10.05 -11.37
N CYS A 57 -7.68 10.14 -11.85
CA CYS A 57 -8.69 10.97 -11.18
C CYS A 57 -8.86 10.49 -9.73
N ALA A 58 -8.62 11.40 -8.79
CA ALA A 58 -8.94 11.23 -7.39
C ALA A 58 -10.22 12.02 -7.12
N ALA A 59 -11.18 11.40 -6.46
CA ALA A 59 -12.38 12.07 -6.01
C ALA A 59 -12.54 11.83 -4.52
N ALA A 60 -12.29 12.86 -3.71
CA ALA A 60 -13.03 12.96 -2.46
C ALA A 60 -14.54 13.04 -2.81
N PRO A 61 -15.45 12.54 -1.96
CA PRO A 61 -16.88 12.66 -2.20
C PRO A 61 -17.26 14.11 -2.53
N GLY A 62 -17.86 14.36 -3.70
CA GLY A 62 -18.26 15.70 -4.15
C GLY A 62 -17.22 16.49 -4.96
N GLN A 63 -16.01 15.95 -5.20
CA GLN A 63 -14.97 16.57 -6.05
C GLN A 63 -14.61 15.69 -7.27
N GLU A 64 -15.58 14.90 -7.75
CA GLU A 64 -15.39 13.94 -8.83
C GLU A 64 -14.79 14.59 -10.09
N GLY A 65 -13.64 14.08 -10.52
CA GLY A 65 -12.95 14.54 -11.73
C GLY A 65 -12.17 15.85 -11.61
N ARG A 66 -12.12 16.49 -10.43
CA ARG A 66 -11.43 17.78 -10.23
C ARG A 66 -10.01 17.68 -9.68
N GLN A 67 -9.65 16.52 -9.14
CA GLN A 67 -8.32 16.28 -8.55
C GLN A 67 -7.65 15.08 -9.23
N LEU A 68 -6.33 15.16 -9.34
CA LEU A 68 -5.48 14.10 -9.84
C LEU A 68 -4.57 13.65 -8.71
N ARG A 69 -4.28 12.35 -8.65
CA ARG A 69 -3.25 11.80 -7.76
C ARG A 69 -2.26 10.98 -8.57
N VAL A 70 -1.00 11.01 -8.15
CA VAL A 70 0.01 10.12 -8.72
C VAL A 70 -0.35 8.68 -8.36
N SER A 71 -0.35 7.80 -9.37
CA SER A 71 -0.55 6.38 -9.16
C SER A 71 0.81 5.70 -8.99
N THR A 72 1.00 5.04 -7.85
CA THR A 72 2.18 4.22 -7.59
C THR A 72 1.95 2.74 -7.86
N THR A 73 0.88 2.38 -8.59
CA THR A 73 0.44 0.99 -8.78
C THR A 73 1.55 0.06 -9.29
N PHE A 74 2.44 0.54 -10.17
CA PHE A 74 3.58 -0.27 -10.65
C PHE A 74 4.61 -0.54 -9.54
N LEU A 75 4.94 0.47 -8.74
CA LEU A 75 5.83 0.33 -7.59
C LEU A 75 5.22 -0.58 -6.52
N GLU A 76 3.92 -0.43 -6.25
CA GLU A 76 3.19 -1.32 -5.35
C GLU A 76 3.24 -2.77 -5.83
N ARG A 77 3.06 -3.00 -7.14
CA ARG A 77 3.14 -4.35 -7.72
C ARG A 77 4.55 -4.92 -7.63
N CYS A 78 5.58 -4.10 -7.79
CA CYS A 78 6.97 -4.49 -7.60
C CYS A 78 7.20 -5.02 -6.18
N LEU A 79 6.81 -4.24 -5.15
CA LEU A 79 6.89 -4.68 -3.75
C LEU A 79 6.06 -5.93 -3.46
N MET A 80 4.83 -5.98 -3.94
CA MET A 80 3.94 -7.13 -3.70
C MET A 80 4.48 -8.43 -4.31
N ARG A 81 5.27 -8.34 -5.39
CA ARG A 81 5.91 -9.51 -6.04
C ARG A 81 7.20 -9.93 -5.34
N SER A 82 7.83 -9.07 -4.56
CA SER A 82 9.05 -9.38 -3.82
C SER A 82 8.80 -9.93 -2.42
N LEU A 83 7.53 -10.12 -2.02
CA LEU A 83 7.20 -10.63 -0.69
C LEU A 83 7.67 -12.07 -0.53
N ASN A 84 8.26 -12.38 0.62
CA ASN A 84 8.43 -13.76 1.06
C ASN A 84 7.11 -14.33 1.62
N SER A 85 7.13 -15.60 2.04
CA SER A 85 5.96 -16.30 2.54
C SER A 85 5.35 -15.64 3.78
N GLU A 86 6.16 -15.26 4.76
CA GLU A 86 5.72 -14.65 6.02
C GLU A 86 5.11 -13.26 5.79
N GLN A 87 5.71 -12.44 4.93
CA GLN A 87 5.20 -11.12 4.54
C GLN A 87 3.87 -11.25 3.78
N GLY A 88 3.77 -12.23 2.88
CA GLY A 88 2.52 -12.55 2.17
C GLY A 88 1.42 -13.02 3.12
N GLN A 89 1.74 -13.87 4.10
CA GLN A 89 0.81 -14.32 5.14
C GLN A 89 0.32 -13.15 5.99
N LEU A 90 1.23 -12.27 6.44
CA LEU A 90 0.88 -11.06 7.17
C LEU A 90 -0.11 -10.21 6.34
N PHE A 91 0.16 -9.98 5.06
CA PHE A 91 -0.74 -9.23 4.19
C PHE A 91 -2.14 -9.83 4.11
N VAL A 92 -2.26 -11.15 3.96
CA VAL A 92 -3.55 -11.84 3.90
C VAL A 92 -4.32 -11.67 5.21
N ILE A 93 -3.65 -11.82 6.35
CA ILE A 93 -4.24 -11.64 7.68
C ILE A 93 -4.71 -10.18 7.86
N LEU A 94 -3.85 -9.20 7.59
CA LEU A 94 -4.19 -7.79 7.69
C LEU A 94 -5.36 -7.42 6.78
N LYS A 95 -5.36 -7.90 5.53
CA LYS A 95 -6.46 -7.71 4.59
C LYS A 95 -7.76 -8.29 5.12
N TYR A 96 -7.73 -9.48 5.74
CA TYR A 96 -8.91 -10.07 6.37
C TYR A 96 -9.40 -9.21 7.53
N ILE A 97 -8.52 -8.86 8.48
CA ILE A 97 -8.87 -8.05 9.66
C ILE A 97 -9.49 -6.71 9.23
N VAL A 98 -8.82 -5.98 8.34
CA VAL A 98 -9.31 -4.68 7.84
C VAL A 98 -10.66 -4.84 7.15
N LYS A 99 -10.79 -5.80 6.22
CA LYS A 99 -12.00 -5.94 5.39
C LYS A 99 -13.19 -6.55 6.13
N LYS A 100 -12.97 -7.52 7.02
CA LYS A 100 -14.04 -8.33 7.62
C LYS A 100 -14.35 -7.95 9.07
N VAL A 101 -13.37 -7.42 9.79
CA VAL A 101 -13.53 -7.04 11.21
C VAL A 101 -13.69 -5.52 11.33
N LEU A 102 -12.71 -4.75 10.86
CA LEU A 102 -12.65 -3.32 11.12
C LEU A 102 -13.59 -2.50 10.23
N ALA A 103 -13.71 -2.81 8.94
CA ALA A 103 -14.59 -2.07 8.03
C ALA A 103 -16.09 -2.16 8.42
N LYS A 104 -16.48 -3.15 9.24
CA LYS A 104 -17.83 -3.23 9.81
C LYS A 104 -18.06 -2.27 10.98
N ARG A 105 -16.98 -1.82 11.62
CA ARG A 105 -17.00 -1.03 12.87
C ARG A 105 -16.53 0.41 12.66
N ALA A 106 -15.74 0.67 11.61
CA ALA A 106 -15.23 1.99 11.26
C ALA A 106 -15.41 2.25 9.75
N ARG A 107 -16.10 3.34 9.40
CA ARG A 107 -16.26 3.79 8.01
C ARG A 107 -14.92 4.36 7.52
N GLY A 108 -14.56 4.10 6.26
CA GLY A 108 -13.35 4.63 5.63
C GLY A 108 -12.15 3.66 5.59
N LEU A 109 -12.18 2.56 6.36
CA LEU A 109 -11.14 1.54 6.27
C LEU A 109 -11.33 0.66 5.03
N LYS A 110 -10.36 0.71 4.10
CA LYS A 110 -10.36 -0.06 2.85
C LYS A 110 -9.14 -0.98 2.77
N THR A 111 -9.18 -1.94 1.84
CA THR A 111 -8.05 -2.85 1.53
C THR A 111 -6.74 -2.09 1.24
N TYR A 112 -6.83 -0.85 0.73
CA TYR A 112 -5.68 0.02 0.53
C TYR A 112 -4.88 0.22 1.83
N ASN A 113 -5.56 0.41 2.95
CA ASN A 113 -4.92 0.63 4.25
C ASN A 113 -4.12 -0.59 4.71
N ALA A 114 -4.59 -1.81 4.41
CA ALA A 114 -3.85 -3.03 4.72
C ALA A 114 -2.54 -3.15 3.92
N LYS A 115 -2.54 -2.66 2.67
CA LYS A 115 -1.34 -2.66 1.82
C LYS A 115 -0.33 -1.60 2.28
N THR A 116 -0.79 -0.37 2.54
CA THR A 116 0.05 0.67 3.14
C THR A 116 0.68 0.18 4.44
N LEU A 117 -0.13 -0.42 5.32
CA LEU A 117 0.37 -0.95 6.60
C LEU A 117 1.42 -2.05 6.38
N LEU A 118 1.20 -2.97 5.44
CA LEU A 118 2.21 -3.96 5.07
C LEU A 118 3.52 -3.28 4.65
N PHE A 119 3.47 -2.28 3.78
CA PHE A 119 4.69 -1.62 3.30
C PHE A 119 5.46 -0.93 4.42
N ARG A 120 4.78 -0.29 5.37
CA ARG A 120 5.43 0.22 6.58
C ARG A 120 6.07 -0.89 7.41
N MET A 121 5.38 -2.01 7.57
CA MET A 121 5.96 -3.17 8.26
C MET A 121 7.22 -3.68 7.55
N LEU A 122 7.25 -3.74 6.22
CA LEU A 122 8.46 -4.09 5.45
C LEU A 122 9.60 -3.10 5.69
N ASP A 123 9.27 -1.82 5.76
CA ASP A 123 10.23 -0.73 5.97
C ASP A 123 10.87 -0.77 7.37
N GLU A 124 10.08 -1.13 8.38
CA GLU A 124 10.49 -1.02 9.79
C GLU A 124 10.87 -2.35 10.45
N THR A 125 10.64 -3.49 9.80
CA THR A 125 10.88 -4.81 10.40
C THR A 125 12.16 -5.42 9.84
N PRO A 126 13.17 -5.67 10.69
CA PRO A 126 14.41 -6.32 10.28
C PRO A 126 14.16 -7.66 9.57
N ILE A 127 14.99 -7.97 8.58
CA ILE A 127 14.78 -9.17 7.74
C ILE A 127 14.71 -10.47 8.55
N HIS A 128 15.46 -10.57 9.65
CA HIS A 128 15.54 -11.76 10.51
C HIS A 128 14.31 -11.97 11.41
N ASP A 129 13.43 -10.97 11.52
CA ASP A 129 12.18 -11.06 12.29
C ASP A 129 11.03 -11.67 11.49
N TRP A 130 11.16 -11.73 10.16
CA TRP A 130 10.20 -12.37 9.26
C TRP A 130 10.31 -13.90 9.33
N ARG A 131 9.76 -14.47 10.40
CA ARG A 131 9.78 -15.92 10.67
C ARG A 131 8.40 -16.44 11.03
N PRO A 132 8.09 -17.72 10.74
CA PRO A 132 6.80 -18.31 11.05
C PRO A 132 6.40 -18.22 12.54
N ASP A 133 7.35 -18.43 13.45
CA ASP A 133 7.14 -18.38 14.90
C ASP A 133 6.80 -16.97 15.41
N ARG A 134 7.12 -15.93 14.63
CA ARG A 134 6.86 -14.52 14.96
C ARG A 134 5.64 -13.94 14.28
N LEU A 135 4.93 -14.70 13.44
CA LEU A 135 3.81 -14.16 12.65
C LEU A 135 2.73 -13.50 13.51
N VAL A 136 2.36 -14.11 14.64
CA VAL A 136 1.37 -13.51 15.58
C VAL A 136 1.87 -12.19 16.15
N HIS A 137 3.16 -12.11 16.50
CA HIS A 137 3.77 -10.88 17.00
C HIS A 137 3.81 -9.80 15.92
N LEU A 138 4.11 -10.15 14.66
CA LEU A 138 4.08 -9.22 13.53
C LEU A 138 2.67 -8.69 13.27
N VAL A 139 1.64 -9.53 13.42
CA VAL A 139 0.23 -9.10 13.33
C VAL A 139 -0.12 -8.13 14.45
N ASP A 140 0.23 -8.42 15.71
CA ASP A 140 0.00 -7.53 16.85
C ASP A 140 0.71 -6.17 16.65
N ARG A 141 1.99 -6.19 16.27
CA ARG A 141 2.76 -4.97 15.97
C ARG A 141 2.11 -4.14 14.86
N ALA A 142 1.69 -4.78 13.76
CA ALA A 142 1.02 -4.08 12.66
C ALA A 142 -0.31 -3.46 13.10
N ILE A 143 -1.11 -4.16 13.92
CA ILE A 143 -2.38 -3.62 14.45
C ILE A 143 -2.11 -2.44 15.39
N ARG A 144 -1.11 -2.53 16.27
CA ARG A 144 -0.72 -1.40 17.15
C ARG A 144 -0.29 -0.19 16.34
N ARG A 145 0.48 -0.40 15.27
CA ARG A 145 0.86 0.70 14.37
C ARG A 145 -0.37 1.32 13.71
N LEU A 146 -1.29 0.51 13.21
CA LEU A 146 -2.54 1.00 12.65
C LEU A 146 -3.36 1.83 13.64
N ILE A 147 -3.39 1.44 14.92
CA ILE A 147 -4.08 2.19 15.98
C ILE A 147 -3.41 3.56 16.17
N ALA A 148 -2.09 3.60 16.33
CA ALA A 148 -1.34 4.85 16.47
C ALA A 148 -1.58 5.79 15.28
N ASP A 149 -1.54 5.26 14.06
CA ASP A 149 -1.78 6.03 12.84
C ASP A 149 -3.20 6.64 12.79
N LEU A 150 -4.21 5.92 13.30
CA LEU A 150 -5.59 6.41 13.39
C LEU A 150 -5.78 7.45 14.48
N GLU A 151 -5.05 7.32 15.60
CA GLU A 151 -5.05 8.30 16.68
C GLU A 151 -4.41 9.62 16.22
N ASP A 152 -3.28 9.56 15.53
CA ASP A 152 -2.59 10.74 14.98
C ASP A 152 -3.42 11.46 13.91
N ALA A 153 -4.06 10.70 13.01
CA ALA A 153 -4.94 11.28 11.98
C ALA A 153 -6.16 11.99 12.57
N ARG A 154 -6.65 11.53 13.73
CA ARG A 154 -7.75 12.20 14.45
C ARG A 154 -7.30 13.53 15.06
N LEU A 155 -6.03 13.65 15.44
CA LEU A 155 -5.49 14.86 16.08
C LEU A 155 -5.12 15.96 15.07
N THR A 156 -4.80 15.59 13.84
CA THR A 156 -4.20 16.50 12.86
C THR A 156 -5.18 17.07 11.82
N GLU A 157 -6.45 16.62 11.79
CA GLU A 157 -7.51 16.93 10.79
C GLU A 157 -7.11 16.79 9.30
N HIS A 158 -5.85 16.53 9.00
CA HIS A 158 -5.27 16.32 7.68
C HIS A 158 -5.15 14.82 7.40
N GLN A 159 -5.96 14.32 6.47
CA GLN A 159 -5.93 12.92 6.02
C GLN A 159 -4.74 12.57 5.09
N SER A 160 -3.68 13.39 5.03
CA SER A 160 -2.58 13.22 4.04
C SER A 160 -1.54 12.15 4.38
N GLY A 161 -1.51 11.57 5.58
CA GLY A 161 -0.33 10.79 6.02
C GLY A 161 -0.24 9.32 5.57
N TRP A 162 -1.12 8.81 4.70
CA TRP A 162 -1.27 7.35 4.49
C TRP A 162 -0.65 6.81 3.20
N HIS A 163 0.08 7.62 2.44
CA HIS A 163 0.68 7.16 1.20
C HIS A 163 2.15 6.76 1.40
N PHE A 164 2.44 5.46 1.36
CA PHE A 164 3.77 4.91 1.64
C PHE A 164 4.88 5.52 0.77
N PHE A 165 4.66 5.61 -0.56
CA PHE A 165 5.68 6.12 -1.48
C PHE A 165 5.76 7.65 -1.55
N LEU A 166 4.71 8.34 -1.09
CA LEU A 166 4.53 9.79 -1.26
C LEU A 166 3.89 10.39 0.00
N PRO A 167 4.62 10.46 1.14
CA PRO A 167 4.03 10.88 2.41
C PRO A 167 3.44 12.31 2.39
N ASP A 168 3.95 13.17 1.50
CA ASP A 168 3.53 14.57 1.35
C ASP A 168 2.51 14.80 0.23
N ALA A 169 1.91 13.74 -0.33
CA ALA A 169 0.94 13.83 -1.43
C ALA A 169 -0.52 14.09 -1.00
#